data_AF-A0A497MLJ5-F1
#
_entry.id   AF-A0A497MLJ5-F1
#
_cell.length_a   1.000
_cell.length_b   1.000
_cell.length_c   1.000
_cell.angle_alpha   90.00
_cell.angle_beta   90.00
_cell.angle_gamma   90.00
#
_symmetry.space_group_name_H-M   'P 1'
#
loop_
_entity.id
_entity.type
_entity.pdbx_description
1 polymer ?
#
loop_
_entity_poly.entity_id
_entity_poly.type
_entity_poly.pdbx_seq_one_letter_code
_entity_poly.pdbx_strand_id
1 'polypeptide(L)'
;MWRIIRPDAVRVLGDEKCRRSLKRYFAILEERSQAKFRIARRLKADFTGEEPLEELWSLHERLTREYYELEAKLDHAKESFETLKPVKPSYLDLKVEIARRILRECHFCERRCRVNRLEGERGFCRCGVEAEVSSFFSHMGEEPEL
;
A
#
# COMPACT_ATOMS: atom_id res chain seq x y z
N MET A 1 13.15 -4.46 -26.47
CA MET A 1 12.67 -5.74 -27.02
C MET A 1 11.20 -6.01 -26.66
N TRP A 2 10.78 -5.91 -25.39
CA TRP A 2 9.38 -6.14 -25.00
C TRP A 2 8.37 -5.22 -25.70
N ARG A 3 8.70 -3.95 -25.97
CA ARG A 3 7.84 -3.01 -26.74
C ARG A 3 7.52 -3.49 -28.16
N ILE A 4 8.37 -4.33 -28.74
CA ILE A 4 8.17 -4.94 -30.07
C ILE A 4 7.24 -6.16 -29.95
N ILE A 5 7.39 -6.93 -28.86
CA ILE A 5 6.65 -8.16 -28.60
C ILE A 5 5.24 -7.87 -28.05
N ARG A 6 5.09 -6.78 -27.28
CA ARG A 6 3.85 -6.30 -26.64
C ARG A 6 3.61 -4.82 -26.97
N PRO A 7 3.28 -4.48 -28.22
CA PRO A 7 2.99 -3.10 -28.60
C PRO A 7 1.69 -2.56 -27.96
N ASP A 8 0.78 -3.45 -27.61
CA ASP A 8 -0.45 -3.18 -26.85
C ASP A 8 -0.15 -2.63 -25.45
N ALA A 9 0.81 -3.23 -24.74
CA ALA A 9 1.27 -2.75 -23.43
C ALA A 9 1.92 -1.34 -23.48
N VAL A 10 2.35 -0.90 -24.67
CA VAL A 10 2.80 0.48 -24.90
C VAL A 10 1.62 1.39 -25.21
N ARG A 11 0.66 0.91 -26.01
CA ARG A 11 -0.52 1.69 -26.42
C ARG A 11 -1.37 2.11 -25.23
N VAL A 12 -1.56 1.24 -24.23
CA VAL A 12 -2.34 1.55 -23.01
C VAL A 12 -1.77 2.75 -22.24
N LEU A 13 -0.46 3.03 -22.35
CA LEU A 13 0.17 4.18 -21.69
C LEU A 13 -0.36 5.52 -22.21
N GLY A 14 -0.87 5.55 -23.45
CA GLY A 14 -1.47 6.71 -24.09
C GLY A 14 -3.00 6.75 -24.03
N ASP A 15 -3.66 5.70 -23.54
CA ASP A 15 -5.13 5.66 -23.51
C ASP A 15 -5.70 6.66 -22.50
N GLU A 16 -6.59 7.55 -22.96
CA GLU A 16 -7.13 8.63 -22.14
C GLU A 16 -7.96 8.13 -20.96
N LYS A 17 -8.72 7.03 -21.15
CA LYS A 17 -9.54 6.46 -20.07
C LYS A 17 -8.65 5.86 -18.99
N CYS A 18 -7.62 5.12 -19.38
CA CYS A 18 -6.64 4.55 -18.47
C CYS A 18 -5.90 5.65 -17.69
N ARG A 19 -5.38 6.67 -18.38
CA ARG A 19 -4.69 7.80 -17.75
C ARG A 19 -5.60 8.55 -16.78
N ARG A 20 -6.88 8.72 -17.12
CA ARG A 20 -7.87 9.37 -16.24
C ARG A 20 -8.23 8.52 -15.02
N SER A 21 -8.35 7.20 -15.17
CA SER A 21 -8.72 6.29 -14.08
C SER A 21 -7.56 6.00 -13.14
N LEU A 22 -6.33 5.92 -13.66
CA LEU A 22 -5.13 5.52 -12.92
C LEU A 22 -4.08 6.64 -12.85
N LYS A 23 -4.53 7.88 -12.66
CA LYS A 23 -3.68 9.10 -12.70
C LYS A 23 -2.37 8.96 -11.92
N ARG A 24 -2.42 8.51 -10.66
CA ARG A 24 -1.23 8.37 -9.81
C ARG A 24 -0.29 7.27 -10.31
N TYR A 25 -0.83 6.16 -10.80
CA TYR A 25 -0.02 5.05 -11.32
C TYR A 25 0.86 5.54 -12.49
N PHE A 26 0.25 6.20 -13.48
CA PHE A 26 0.99 6.79 -14.60
C PHE A 26 1.93 7.91 -14.15
N ALA A 27 1.52 8.75 -13.19
CA ALA A 27 2.41 9.76 -12.63
C ALA A 27 3.64 9.17 -11.94
N ILE A 28 3.53 8.01 -11.28
CA ILE A 28 4.68 7.31 -10.69
C ILE A 28 5.59 6.74 -11.78
N LEU A 29 5.01 6.11 -12.82
CA LEU A 29 5.79 5.59 -13.96
C LEU A 29 6.58 6.68 -14.69
N GLU A 30 6.03 7.89 -14.72
CA GLU A 30 6.64 9.08 -15.32
C GLU A 30 7.48 9.89 -14.33
N GLU A 31 7.74 9.36 -13.12
CA GLU A 31 8.55 9.99 -12.07
C GLU A 31 8.01 11.34 -11.56
N ARG A 32 6.72 11.63 -11.80
CA ARG A 32 6.04 12.86 -11.37
C ARG A 32 5.40 12.78 -9.99
N SER A 33 5.17 11.57 -9.47
CA SER A 33 4.58 11.34 -8.15
C SER A 33 5.25 10.17 -7.43
N GLN A 34 5.11 10.15 -6.11
CA GLN A 34 5.69 9.08 -5.26
C GLN A 34 4.66 7.99 -4.95
N ALA A 35 5.09 6.74 -4.79
CA ALA A 35 4.18 5.68 -4.34
C ALA A 35 3.67 5.97 -2.92
N LYS A 36 2.39 5.70 -2.65
CA LYS A 36 1.73 6.05 -1.37
C LYS A 36 2.44 5.48 -0.14
N PHE A 37 2.88 4.22 -0.21
CA PHE A 37 3.62 3.59 0.88
C PHE A 37 4.98 4.25 1.13
N ARG A 38 5.62 4.83 0.10
CA ARG A 38 6.87 5.58 0.24
C ARG A 38 6.66 6.89 1.00
N ILE A 39 5.52 7.55 0.80
CA ILE A 39 5.10 8.75 1.53
C ILE A 39 4.77 8.39 2.99
N ALA A 40 3.98 7.33 3.20
CA ALA A 40 3.60 6.89 4.55
C ALA A 40 4.80 6.58 5.46
N ARG A 41 5.94 6.15 4.88
CA ARG A 41 7.20 5.93 5.61
C ARG A 41 7.91 7.21 6.06
N ARG A 42 7.45 8.40 5.67
CA ARG A 42 8.06 9.70 6.01
C ARG A 42 7.37 10.39 7.18
N LEU A 43 6.17 9.95 7.54
CA LEU A 43 5.44 10.47 8.68
C LEU A 43 5.78 9.67 9.91
N LYS A 44 6.19 10.35 10.97
CA LYS A 44 6.49 9.75 12.26
C LYS A 44 5.17 9.34 12.91
N ALA A 45 5.13 8.14 13.48
CA ALA A 45 4.06 7.69 14.32
C ALA A 45 4.62 7.41 15.72
N ASP A 46 4.17 8.17 16.71
CA ASP A 46 4.61 8.00 18.09
C ASP A 46 3.73 6.94 18.77
N PHE A 47 4.18 5.67 18.75
CA PHE A 47 3.56 4.56 19.46
C PHE A 47 4.62 3.52 19.85
N THR A 48 4.36 2.73 20.90
CA THR A 48 5.23 1.64 21.38
C THR A 48 4.66 0.25 21.01
N GLY A 49 3.37 0.16 20.75
CA GLY A 49 2.66 -1.09 20.49
C GLY A 49 2.01 -1.69 21.74
N GLU A 50 2.08 -1.00 22.87
CA GLU A 50 1.42 -1.37 24.13
C GLU A 50 0.06 -0.70 24.29
N GLU A 51 -0.20 0.37 23.53
CA GLU A 51 -1.43 1.15 23.59
C GLU A 51 -2.66 0.30 23.19
N PRO A 52 -3.87 0.59 23.67
CA PRO A 52 -5.12 -0.01 23.19
C PRO A 52 -5.31 0.16 21.67
N LEU A 53 -6.07 -0.75 21.04
CA LEU A 53 -6.29 -0.70 19.59
C LEU A 53 -7.03 0.58 19.15
N GLU A 54 -7.92 1.07 20.00
CA GLU A 54 -8.69 2.30 19.82
C GLU A 54 -7.78 3.53 19.77
N GLU A 55 -6.73 3.57 20.59
CA GLU A 55 -5.74 4.64 20.58
C GLU A 55 -4.88 4.61 19.31
N LEU A 56 -4.47 3.41 18.86
CA LEU A 56 -3.77 3.26 17.58
C LEU A 56 -4.62 3.73 16.39
N TRP A 57 -5.93 3.44 16.40
CA TRP A 57 -6.86 3.96 15.38
C TRP A 57 -7.01 5.49 15.44
N SER A 58 -7.10 6.05 16.64
CA SER A 58 -7.16 7.51 16.83
C SER A 58 -5.89 8.20 16.30
N LEU A 59 -4.72 7.63 16.59
CA LEU A 59 -3.44 8.05 16.03
C LEU A 59 -3.43 7.92 14.50
N HIS A 60 -3.94 6.80 13.97
CA HIS A 60 -4.04 6.57 12.53
C HIS A 60 -4.91 7.62 11.85
N GLU A 61 -6.08 7.99 12.41
CA GLU A 61 -6.96 9.02 11.84
C GLU A 61 -6.29 10.39 11.77
N ARG A 62 -5.56 10.78 12.81
CA ARG A 62 -4.77 12.02 12.82
C ARG A 62 -3.70 12.00 11.73
N LEU A 63 -2.87 10.96 11.71
CA LEU A 63 -1.79 10.81 10.72
C LEU A 63 -2.31 10.65 9.29
N THR A 64 -3.54 10.18 9.10
CA THR A 64 -4.19 10.12 7.79
C THR A 64 -4.39 11.53 7.22
N ARG A 65 -4.72 12.52 8.05
CA ARG A 65 -4.88 13.91 7.60
C ARG A 65 -3.53 14.49 7.20
N GLU A 66 -2.53 14.33 8.06
CA GLU A 66 -1.14 14.74 7.80
C GLU A 66 -0.57 14.05 6.54
N TYR A 67 -0.92 12.79 6.31
CA TYR A 67 -0.58 12.05 5.10
C TYR A 67 -1.12 12.72 3.84
N TYR A 68 -2.40 13.10 3.82
CA TYR A 68 -2.98 13.75 2.65
C TYR A 68 -2.40 15.14 2.40
N GLU A 69 -2.08 15.88 3.47
CA GLU A 69 -1.38 17.16 3.35
C GLU A 69 0.02 16.99 2.75
N LEU A 70 0.78 16.00 3.22
CA LEU A 70 2.10 15.68 2.68
C LEU A 70 2.02 15.20 1.23
N GLU A 71 1.07 14.31 0.91
CA GLU A 71 0.83 13.83 -0.45
C GLU A 71 0.56 15.00 -1.40
N ALA A 72 -0.28 15.95 -1.00
CA ALA A 72 -0.56 17.15 -1.78
C ALA A 72 0.66 18.07 -1.92
N LYS A 73 1.45 18.29 -0.86
CA LYS A 73 2.68 19.10 -0.93
C LYS A 73 3.69 18.52 -1.92
N LEU A 74 3.89 17.21 -1.89
CA LEU A 74 4.77 16.49 -2.80
C LEU A 74 4.25 16.56 -4.25
N ASP A 75 2.96 16.29 -4.46
CA ASP A 75 2.36 16.31 -5.80
C ASP A 75 2.31 17.73 -6.42
N HIS A 76 2.34 18.78 -5.59
CA HIS A 76 2.45 20.18 -6.02
C HIS A 76 3.88 20.74 -6.03
N ALA A 77 4.90 19.89 -5.85
CA ALA A 77 6.31 20.27 -5.78
C ALA A 77 6.61 21.38 -4.74
N LYS A 78 5.78 21.51 -3.69
CA LYS A 78 6.01 22.41 -2.55
C LYS A 78 7.01 21.81 -1.55
N GLU A 79 7.30 20.52 -1.69
CA GLU A 79 8.23 19.77 -0.86
C GLU A 79 8.93 18.74 -1.76
N SER A 80 10.23 18.51 -1.53
CA SER A 80 11.01 17.50 -2.26
C SER A 80 10.95 16.17 -1.51
N PHE A 81 10.73 15.08 -2.24
CA PHE A 81 10.71 13.75 -1.62
C PHE A 81 12.11 13.31 -1.15
N GLU A 82 13.15 13.80 -1.83
CA GLU A 82 14.56 13.48 -1.58
C GLU A 82 15.04 14.02 -0.23
N THR A 83 14.48 15.15 0.23
CA THR A 83 14.84 15.75 1.53
C THR A 83 14.20 15.03 2.71
N LEU A 84 13.07 14.36 2.49
CA LEU A 84 12.39 13.57 3.50
C LEU A 84 13.13 12.24 3.71
N LYS A 85 13.53 11.93 4.94
CA LYS A 85 14.17 10.65 5.31
C LYS A 85 13.14 9.67 5.91
N PRO A 86 13.32 8.33 5.78
CA PRO A 86 12.36 7.39 6.33
C PRO A 86 12.50 7.46 7.85
N VAL A 87 11.38 7.41 8.55
CA VAL A 87 11.34 7.47 10.01
C VAL A 87 10.84 6.15 10.58
N LYS A 88 11.15 5.88 11.85
CA LYS A 88 10.63 4.72 12.60
C LYS A 88 10.33 5.14 14.05
N PRO A 89 9.17 4.75 14.61
CA PRO A 89 8.03 4.15 13.91
C PRO A 89 7.42 5.15 12.91
N SER A 90 6.99 4.66 11.74
CA SER A 90 6.30 5.46 10.73
C SER A 90 4.80 5.22 10.72
N TYR A 91 4.05 6.08 10.02
CA TYR A 91 2.63 5.85 9.74
C TYR A 91 2.38 4.52 9.01
N LEU A 92 3.33 4.05 8.19
CA LEU A 92 3.25 2.70 7.62
C LEU A 92 3.40 1.61 8.70
N ASP A 93 4.35 1.78 9.64
CA ASP A 93 4.55 0.83 10.73
C ASP A 93 3.32 0.76 11.66
N LEU A 94 2.66 1.89 11.91
CA LEU A 94 1.40 1.95 12.65
C LEU A 94 0.30 1.11 11.96
N LYS A 95 0.15 1.25 10.62
CA LYS A 95 -0.80 0.42 9.86
C LYS A 95 -0.46 -1.06 9.95
N VAL A 96 0.83 -1.42 9.94
CA VAL A 96 1.27 -2.81 10.11
C VAL A 96 0.90 -3.31 11.51
N GLU A 97 1.12 -2.54 12.56
CA GLU A 97 0.75 -2.94 13.93
C GLU A 97 -0.76 -3.16 14.08
N ILE A 98 -1.58 -2.22 13.60
CA ILE A 98 -3.05 -2.36 13.58
C ILE A 98 -3.45 -3.63 12.81
N ALA A 99 -2.88 -3.85 11.61
CA ALA A 99 -3.16 -5.04 10.82
C ALA A 99 -2.76 -6.33 11.56
N ARG A 100 -1.62 -6.35 12.25
CA ARG A 100 -1.19 -7.49 13.07
C ARG A 100 -2.14 -7.76 14.23
N ARG A 101 -2.72 -6.74 14.85
CA ARG A 101 -3.74 -6.91 15.89
C ARG A 101 -5.05 -7.45 15.33
N ILE A 102 -5.46 -7.00 14.15
CA ILE A 102 -6.61 -7.57 13.43
C ILE A 102 -6.41 -9.07 13.17
N LEU A 103 -5.18 -9.54 12.89
CA LEU A 103 -4.91 -10.98 12.68
C LEU A 103 -5.24 -11.86 13.89
N ARG A 104 -5.27 -11.32 15.13
CA ARG A 104 -5.65 -12.07 16.35
C ARG A 104 -7.13 -12.42 16.39
N GLU A 105 -7.96 -11.57 15.80
CA GLU A 105 -9.39 -11.80 15.61
C GLU A 105 -9.76 -11.50 14.15
N CYS A 106 -9.22 -12.32 13.23
CA CYS A 106 -9.16 -11.97 11.82
C CYS A 106 -10.52 -11.61 11.21
N HIS A 107 -10.59 -10.39 10.66
CA HIS A 107 -11.74 -9.90 9.91
C HIS A 107 -11.37 -9.17 8.60
N PHE A 108 -10.27 -9.56 7.96
CA PHE A 108 -9.85 -8.99 6.65
C PHE A 108 -10.74 -9.35 5.46
N CYS A 109 -11.51 -10.44 5.55
CA CYS A 109 -12.48 -10.81 4.52
C CYS A 109 -13.90 -10.71 5.06
N GLU A 110 -14.88 -10.61 4.17
CA GLU A 110 -16.31 -10.46 4.52
C GLU A 110 -16.86 -11.57 5.41
N ARG A 111 -16.22 -12.75 5.44
CA ARG A 111 -16.62 -13.85 6.34
C ARG A 111 -16.32 -13.57 7.81
N ARG A 112 -15.41 -12.64 8.11
CA ARG A 112 -15.03 -12.21 9.48
C ARG A 112 -14.86 -13.40 10.44
N CYS A 113 -14.02 -14.36 10.07
CA CYS A 113 -13.92 -15.66 10.75
C CYS A 113 -13.38 -15.59 12.19
N ARG A 114 -12.79 -14.47 12.61
CA ARG A 114 -12.26 -14.22 13.97
C ARG A 114 -11.19 -15.19 14.49
N VAL A 115 -10.72 -16.14 13.68
CA VAL A 115 -9.59 -17.01 14.03
C VAL A 115 -8.33 -16.20 14.35
N ASN A 116 -7.52 -16.72 15.25
CA ASN A 116 -6.23 -16.16 15.62
C ASN A 116 -5.13 -16.69 14.71
N ARG A 117 -4.81 -15.93 13.66
CA ARG A 117 -3.78 -16.33 12.70
C ARG A 117 -2.38 -16.34 13.31
N LEU A 118 -2.13 -15.55 14.35
CA LEU A 118 -0.83 -15.51 15.01
C LEU A 118 -0.54 -16.82 15.76
N GLU A 119 -1.57 -17.57 16.14
CA GLU A 119 -1.47 -18.91 16.73
C GLU A 119 -1.50 -20.03 15.66
N GLY A 120 -1.49 -19.67 14.38
CA GLY A 120 -1.50 -20.63 13.27
C GLY A 120 -2.90 -21.10 12.86
N GLU A 121 -3.97 -20.57 13.47
CA GLU A 121 -5.33 -20.91 13.08
C GLU A 121 -5.65 -20.45 11.66
N ARG A 122 -6.39 -21.30 10.92
CA ARG A 122 -6.78 -21.03 9.54
C ARG A 122 -8.30 -20.99 9.41
N GLY A 123 -8.80 -19.86 8.96
CA GLY A 123 -10.22 -19.68 8.63
C GLY A 123 -10.58 -20.28 7.27
N PHE A 124 -11.78 -19.95 6.78
CA PHE A 124 -12.28 -20.45 5.49
C PHE A 124 -11.33 -20.17 4.32
N CYS A 125 -10.69 -18.99 4.28
CA CYS A 125 -9.77 -18.63 3.20
C CYS A 125 -8.40 -19.34 3.27
N ARG A 126 -8.13 -20.11 4.32
CA ARG A 126 -6.88 -20.87 4.55
C ARG A 126 -5.58 -20.06 4.63
N CYS A 127 -5.60 -18.74 4.40
CA CYS A 127 -4.44 -17.87 4.55
C CYS A 127 -3.88 -17.94 5.99
N GLY A 128 -2.56 -17.76 6.14
CA GLY A 128 -1.87 -17.63 7.44
C GLY A 128 -1.55 -16.18 7.80
N VAL A 129 -0.43 -15.97 8.51
CA VAL A 129 0.19 -14.66 8.75
C VAL A 129 1.00 -14.21 7.54
N GLU A 130 1.68 -15.15 6.89
CA GLU A 130 2.45 -14.92 5.68
C GLU A 130 1.63 -15.24 4.43
N ALA A 131 1.99 -14.58 3.33
CA ALA A 131 1.45 -14.92 2.02
C ALA A 131 2.15 -16.17 1.48
N GLU A 132 1.38 -17.20 1.16
CA GLU A 132 1.89 -18.38 0.46
C GLU A 132 2.02 -18.06 -1.04
N VAL A 133 3.21 -18.25 -1.62
CA VAL A 133 3.48 -18.04 -3.05
C VAL A 133 3.60 -19.40 -3.73
N SER A 134 2.65 -19.71 -4.61
CA SER A 134 2.63 -20.99 -5.36
C SER A 134 3.69 -21.01 -6.47
N SER A 135 3.79 -19.93 -7.24
CA SER A 135 4.76 -19.79 -8.34
C SER A 135 5.09 -18.32 -8.59
N PHE A 136 6.31 -18.03 -9.01
CA PHE A 136 6.70 -16.71 -9.52
C PHE A 136 7.51 -16.87 -10.80
N PHE A 137 7.17 -16.10 -11.83
CA PHE A 137 7.91 -16.07 -13.08
C PHE A 137 7.63 -14.74 -13.80
N SER A 138 8.51 -14.35 -14.72
CA SER A 138 8.29 -13.18 -15.57
C SER A 138 7.19 -13.48 -16.57
N HIS A 139 5.96 -13.11 -16.23
CA HIS A 139 4.82 -13.20 -17.13
C HIS A 139 4.85 -12.02 -18.11
N MET A 140 4.90 -12.31 -19.40
CA MET A 140 4.96 -11.28 -20.46
C MET A 140 3.58 -10.71 -20.81
N GLY A 141 2.51 -11.13 -20.12
CA GLY A 141 1.12 -10.76 -20.36
C GLY A 141 0.54 -11.50 -21.57
N GLU A 142 -0.61 -12.16 -21.41
CA GLU A 142 -1.34 -12.80 -22.51
C GLU A 142 -2.33 -11.81 -23.15
N GLU A 143 -2.84 -10.86 -22.36
CA GLU A 143 -3.80 -9.83 -22.77
C GLU A 143 -3.27 -8.42 -22.46
N PRO A 144 -3.77 -7.38 -23.16
CA PRO A 144 -3.52 -5.99 -22.79
C PRO A 144 -3.89 -5.74 -21.33
N GLU A 145 -3.09 -4.93 -20.63
CA GLU A 145 -3.20 -4.81 -19.17
C GLU A 145 -4.49 -4.12 -18.69
N LEU A 146 -5.25 -3.47 -19.60
CA LEU A 146 -6.57 -2.84 -19.41
C LEU A 146 -7.32 -2.68 -20.75
#